data_AF-A0A8B8F9T5-F1
#
_entry.id   AF-A0A8B8F9T5-F1
#
_cell.length_a   1.000
_cell.length_b   1.000
_cell.length_c   1.000
_cell.angle_alpha   90.00
_cell.angle_beta   90.00
_cell.angle_gamma   90.00
#
_symmetry.space_group_name_H-M   'P 1'
#
loop_
_entity.id
_entity.type
_entity.pdbx_description
1 polymer ?
#
loop_
_entity_poly.entity_id
_entity_poly.type
_entity_poly.pdbx_seq_one_letter_code
_entity_poly.pdbx_strand_id
1 'polypeptide(L)'
;TYSEGGAFGDEIDGVRSYSLQDKLDSTSYTDSYFVKRMEGKDLTISYLQKYGFTIPLLFNDKVGLGLRVPTPNFSVNRIITYVGSRRKLDVTDVKTQKKFKINFKRWGKYYQEPIKDKLLNVNPLEFSNTKLEKYVKSPNIVRELDWVDCVWPRHFKGSQTKSTNVKYGGTPYPKVQKFCLMSVKGCYTDFHIDFGGASVWIHIFKGSKVFWIVPPTDVNISLYEQWILSGKQGDTFFGDTVKECGRVTLNAGDTFFIPTGWIYAVYTTKDSIVFGGHFLHSFGIQEQLRVAKAEESTNVPEKFRYPFFIETLWYVLERYVYCGLGISHLTESVVPPPAPVGYIHFSLQEIYGIYEITRYLHGLPSYGKRVPPFVKNPSELIKYGYSVYNTHIHDQPEDVISGKLILQMQGDKERKKRSHNSAGDMNSKMKIRKTGNANPSGCRRSCQCKRPECAKCFFGINRWLMPN
;
A
#
# COMPACT_ATOMS: atom_id res chain seq x y z
N THR A 1 19.94 -17.82 -27.75
CA THR A 1 20.81 -16.63 -27.77
C THR A 1 20.19 -15.65 -28.74
N TYR A 2 19.35 -14.75 -28.23
CA TYR A 2 18.71 -13.69 -28.99
C TYR A 2 19.06 -12.37 -28.33
N SER A 3 19.53 -11.47 -29.17
CA SER A 3 20.18 -10.19 -28.91
C SER A 3 19.25 -9.22 -28.19
N GLU A 4 19.71 -8.70 -27.05
CA GLU A 4 19.20 -7.46 -26.47
C GLU A 4 19.57 -6.31 -27.42
N GLY A 5 18.57 -5.67 -28.03
CA GLY A 5 18.79 -4.59 -28.99
C GLY A 5 17.52 -4.23 -29.74
N GLY A 6 16.53 -3.68 -29.03
CA GLY A 6 15.35 -3.05 -29.62
C GLY A 6 15.32 -1.59 -29.19
N ALA A 7 15.52 -0.69 -30.14
CA ALA A 7 15.79 0.72 -29.98
C ALA A 7 14.65 1.51 -29.29
N PHE A 8 14.95 2.02 -28.10
CA PHE A 8 14.52 3.32 -27.60
C PHE A 8 15.74 3.92 -26.91
N GLY A 9 16.68 4.36 -27.74
CA GLY A 9 17.98 4.86 -27.34
C GLY A 9 18.27 6.17 -28.03
N ASP A 10 17.32 7.09 -28.02
CA ASP A 10 17.67 8.49 -28.14
C ASP A 10 18.16 8.92 -26.76
N GLU A 11 19.43 9.29 -26.68
CA GLU A 11 19.96 10.04 -25.55
C GLU A 11 19.19 11.36 -25.47
N ILE A 12 18.09 11.36 -24.71
CA ILE A 12 17.46 12.60 -24.28
C ILE A 12 18.47 13.25 -23.35
N ASP A 13 19.22 14.22 -23.87
CA ASP A 13 19.96 15.17 -23.08
C ASP A 13 18.96 15.76 -22.07
N GLY A 14 19.13 15.40 -20.79
CA GLY A 14 18.14 15.56 -19.73
C GLY A 14 17.92 17.00 -19.25
N VAL A 15 18.04 17.98 -20.14
CA VAL A 15 17.72 19.37 -19.87
C VAL A 15 16.25 19.57 -20.18
N ARG A 16 15.42 19.57 -19.13
CA ARG A 16 14.03 20.01 -19.26
C ARG A 16 14.02 21.43 -19.84
N SER A 17 13.18 21.70 -20.82
CA SER A 17 13.04 23.05 -21.38
C SER A 17 12.41 24.03 -20.38
N TYR A 18 11.66 23.52 -19.40
CA TYR A 18 11.00 24.29 -18.36
C TYR A 18 11.74 24.25 -17.03
N SER A 19 11.68 25.36 -16.29
CA SER A 19 12.25 25.49 -14.95
C SER A 19 11.27 24.98 -13.89
N LEU A 20 11.66 23.92 -13.17
CA LEU A 20 10.90 23.43 -12.01
C LEU A 20 10.85 24.46 -10.87
N GLN A 21 11.86 25.31 -10.75
CA GLN A 21 11.89 26.36 -9.72
C GLN A 21 10.78 27.38 -10.00
N ASP A 22 10.60 27.78 -11.26
CA ASP A 22 9.53 28.69 -11.67
C ASP A 22 8.16 28.07 -11.38
N LYS A 23 8.01 26.74 -11.56
CA LYS A 23 6.76 26.03 -11.22
C LYS A 23 6.50 25.94 -9.72
N LEU A 24 7.56 25.94 -8.89
CA LEU A 24 7.47 25.97 -7.43
C LEU A 24 7.15 27.36 -6.90
N ASP A 25 7.60 28.41 -7.58
CA ASP A 25 7.40 29.80 -7.16
C ASP A 25 6.12 30.42 -7.75
N SER A 26 5.61 29.86 -8.86
CA SER A 26 4.40 30.32 -9.53
C SER A 26 3.18 30.32 -8.60
N THR A 27 2.34 31.34 -8.71
CA THR A 27 1.04 31.42 -8.03
C THR A 27 -0.08 30.77 -8.83
N SER A 28 0.14 30.36 -10.08
CA SER A 28 -0.89 29.79 -10.97
C SER A 28 -1.47 28.46 -10.47
N TYR A 29 -0.83 27.81 -9.49
CA TYR A 29 -1.27 26.51 -8.95
C TYR A 29 -1.70 26.59 -7.49
N THR A 30 -1.87 27.79 -6.91
CA THR A 30 -2.13 27.93 -5.46
C THR A 30 -3.56 27.59 -5.05
N ASP A 31 -4.44 27.32 -6.01
CA ASP A 31 -5.83 27.02 -5.74
C ASP A 31 -5.97 25.75 -4.90
N SER A 32 -6.62 25.91 -3.73
CA SER A 32 -6.66 24.89 -2.68
C SER A 32 -7.89 24.00 -2.71
N TYR A 33 -8.85 24.23 -3.63
CA TYR A 33 -10.11 23.49 -3.67
C TYR A 33 -9.96 22.03 -4.16
N PHE A 34 -8.81 21.67 -4.72
CA PHE A 34 -8.50 20.29 -5.13
C PHE A 34 -8.19 19.35 -3.96
N VAL A 35 -7.93 19.88 -2.76
CA VAL A 35 -7.56 19.08 -1.59
C VAL A 35 -8.48 19.36 -0.43
N LYS A 36 -9.13 18.32 0.07
CA LYS A 36 -9.94 18.42 1.29
C LYS A 36 -9.10 18.10 2.52
N ARG A 37 -8.95 19.06 3.42
CA ARG A 37 -8.36 18.83 4.74
C ARG A 37 -9.39 18.22 5.68
N MET A 38 -8.99 17.20 6.43
CA MET A 38 -9.88 16.48 7.36
C MET A 38 -9.11 16.04 8.62
N GLU A 39 -9.85 15.80 9.71
CA GLU A 39 -9.30 15.08 10.86
C GLU A 39 -9.41 13.57 10.64
N GLY A 40 -8.46 12.79 11.16
CA GLY A 40 -8.42 11.35 10.90
C GLY A 40 -9.64 10.59 11.44
N LYS A 41 -10.34 11.12 12.46
CA LYS A 41 -11.58 10.53 13.00
C LYS A 41 -12.77 10.66 12.05
N ASP A 42 -12.74 11.61 11.13
CA ASP A 42 -13.83 11.90 10.20
C ASP A 42 -13.76 11.03 8.94
N LEU A 43 -12.59 10.43 8.65
CA LEU A 43 -12.41 9.48 7.55
C LEU A 43 -12.99 8.11 7.93
N THR A 44 -14.29 7.96 7.71
CA THR A 44 -15.07 6.76 8.04
C THR A 44 -15.64 6.09 6.79
N ILE A 45 -16.10 4.85 6.92
CA ILE A 45 -16.83 4.15 5.85
C ILE A 45 -18.12 4.91 5.48
N SER A 46 -18.87 5.39 6.47
CA SER A 46 -20.08 6.20 6.21
C SER A 46 -19.78 7.47 5.42
N TYR A 47 -18.64 8.12 5.70
CA TYR A 47 -18.19 9.27 4.91
C TYR A 47 -17.98 8.89 3.44
N LEU A 48 -17.29 7.77 3.18
CA LEU A 48 -17.04 7.30 1.81
C LEU A 48 -18.31 6.81 1.11
N GLN A 49 -19.23 6.17 1.81
CA GLN A 49 -20.53 5.79 1.25
C GLN A 49 -21.34 7.02 0.84
N LYS A 50 -21.29 8.09 1.64
CA LYS A 50 -22.06 9.31 1.39
C LYS A 50 -21.45 10.20 0.30
N TYR A 51 -20.12 10.35 0.29
CA TYR A 51 -19.43 11.34 -0.55
C TYR A 51 -18.53 10.73 -1.61
N GLY A 52 -18.32 9.41 -1.58
CA GLY A 52 -17.30 8.74 -2.38
C GLY A 52 -15.88 9.07 -1.93
N PHE A 53 -14.91 8.52 -2.66
CA PHE A 53 -13.50 8.91 -2.55
C PHE A 53 -13.05 9.50 -3.89
N THR A 54 -13.44 10.76 -4.14
CA THR A 54 -13.27 11.42 -5.46
C THR A 54 -12.29 12.59 -5.42
N ILE A 55 -12.00 13.14 -4.24
CA ILE A 55 -11.12 14.29 -4.03
C ILE A 55 -9.97 13.90 -3.10
N PRO A 56 -8.72 14.35 -3.37
CA PRO A 56 -7.58 14.16 -2.49
C PRO A 56 -7.84 14.64 -1.06
N LEU A 57 -7.42 13.82 -0.10
CA LEU A 57 -7.62 14.08 1.33
C LEU A 57 -6.28 14.31 2.01
N LEU A 58 -6.17 15.41 2.76
CA LEU A 58 -4.97 15.77 3.51
C LEU A 58 -5.24 15.82 5.01
N PHE A 59 -4.39 15.13 5.76
CA PHE A 59 -4.38 15.07 7.21
C PHE A 59 -3.05 15.63 7.69
N ASN A 60 -3.09 16.63 8.57
CA ASN A 60 -1.89 17.27 9.10
C ASN A 60 -1.12 16.39 10.11
N ASP A 61 -1.75 15.32 10.59
CA ASP A 61 -1.10 14.28 11.36
C ASP A 61 -1.76 12.91 11.11
N LYS A 62 -1.22 11.88 11.78
CA LYS A 62 -1.69 10.49 11.67
C LYS A 62 -2.75 10.08 12.69
N VAL A 63 -3.14 10.98 13.60
CA VAL A 63 -4.08 10.69 14.69
C VAL A 63 -5.45 10.35 14.11
N GLY A 64 -6.14 9.37 14.69
CA GLY A 64 -7.43 8.88 14.20
C GLY A 64 -7.36 7.94 12.98
N LEU A 65 -6.31 8.00 12.16
CA LEU A 65 -6.20 7.17 10.94
C LEU A 65 -5.89 5.69 11.20
N GLY A 66 -5.46 5.34 12.42
CA GLY A 66 -4.96 3.99 12.74
C GLY A 66 -3.66 3.61 12.03
N LEU A 67 -3.00 4.58 11.40
CA LEU A 67 -1.68 4.47 10.80
C LEU A 67 -0.62 4.25 11.89
N ARG A 68 0.22 3.24 11.73
CA ARG A 68 1.41 3.05 12.56
C ARG A 68 2.66 3.17 11.72
N VAL A 69 3.60 3.97 12.17
CA VAL A 69 4.93 4.12 11.58
C VAL A 69 5.98 4.00 12.69
N PRO A 70 7.27 3.76 12.36
CA PRO A 70 8.36 3.77 13.33
C PRO A 70 8.43 5.07 14.15
N THR A 71 9.17 5.03 15.27
CA THR A 71 9.46 6.23 16.09
C THR A 71 10.27 7.27 15.30
N PRO A 72 10.17 8.57 15.59
CA PRO A 72 10.88 9.63 14.83
C PRO A 72 12.40 9.45 14.67
N ASN A 73 13.08 8.79 15.62
CA ASN A 73 14.52 8.48 15.55
C ASN A 73 14.88 7.39 14.51
N PHE A 74 13.89 6.89 13.77
CA PHE A 74 14.08 5.89 12.73
C PHE A 74 14.81 6.48 11.53
N SER A 75 15.83 5.76 11.02
CA SER A 75 16.73 6.25 9.98
C SER A 75 16.85 5.26 8.82
N VAL A 76 17.44 5.72 7.70
CA VAL A 76 17.76 4.86 6.55
C VAL A 76 18.61 3.65 6.97
N ASN A 77 19.51 3.78 7.94
CA ASN A 77 20.31 2.66 8.45
C ASN A 77 19.44 1.57 9.10
N ARG A 78 18.38 1.95 9.81
CA ARG A 78 17.41 0.99 10.38
C ARG A 78 16.60 0.31 9.29
N ILE A 79 16.18 1.04 8.25
CA ILE A 79 15.52 0.46 7.07
C ILE A 79 16.43 -0.59 6.42
N ILE A 80 17.71 -0.26 6.20
CA ILE A 80 18.71 -1.19 5.65
C ILE A 80 18.83 -2.46 6.49
N THR A 81 18.82 -2.33 7.82
CA THR A 81 18.91 -3.49 8.73
C THR A 81 17.67 -4.38 8.64
N TYR A 82 16.48 -3.79 8.52
CA TYR A 82 15.23 -4.54 8.49
C TYR A 82 14.88 -5.16 7.14
N VAL A 83 15.30 -4.52 6.04
CA VAL A 83 15.09 -5.03 4.67
C VAL A 83 16.25 -5.93 4.23
N GLY A 84 17.47 -5.60 4.64
CA GLY A 84 18.69 -6.34 4.32
C GLY A 84 19.64 -5.55 3.42
N SER A 85 20.90 -5.43 3.85
CA SER A 85 21.93 -4.60 3.19
C SER A 85 22.31 -5.04 1.77
N ARG A 86 22.15 -6.33 1.46
CA ARG A 86 22.43 -6.92 0.14
C ARG A 86 21.24 -6.82 -0.83
N ARG A 87 20.05 -6.42 -0.37
CA ARG A 87 18.88 -6.24 -1.24
C ARG A 87 19.24 -5.24 -2.34
N LYS A 88 18.95 -5.61 -3.58
CA LYS A 88 19.07 -4.70 -4.73
C LYS A 88 17.86 -3.76 -4.72
N LEU A 89 18.11 -2.48 -4.89
CA LEU A 89 17.11 -1.43 -5.05
C LEU A 89 17.10 -0.99 -6.51
N ASP A 90 15.92 -0.76 -7.06
CA ASP A 90 15.75 -0.05 -8.31
C ASP A 90 15.83 1.45 -8.03
N VAL A 91 16.77 2.12 -8.70
CA VAL A 91 17.08 3.54 -8.53
C VAL A 91 17.03 4.23 -9.88
N THR A 92 16.47 5.43 -9.89
CA THR A 92 16.40 6.30 -11.07
C THR A 92 17.34 7.47 -10.88
N ASP A 93 18.20 7.71 -11.88
CA ASP A 93 18.87 9.01 -12.02
C ASP A 93 17.84 10.02 -12.56
N VAL A 94 17.50 11.01 -11.75
CA VAL A 94 16.42 11.97 -12.04
C VAL A 94 16.74 12.86 -13.23
N LYS A 95 18.02 13.09 -13.54
CA LYS A 95 18.40 13.92 -14.69
C LYS A 95 18.29 13.13 -15.98
N THR A 96 18.90 11.95 -16.03
CA THR A 96 18.97 11.14 -17.25
C THR A 96 17.79 10.20 -17.43
N GLN A 97 16.91 10.08 -16.43
CA GLN A 97 15.83 9.08 -16.33
C GLN A 97 16.30 7.62 -16.45
N LYS A 98 17.62 7.36 -16.42
CA LYS A 98 18.19 6.01 -16.48
C LYS A 98 17.90 5.25 -15.19
N LYS A 99 17.30 4.06 -15.33
CA LYS A 99 16.98 3.14 -14.23
C LYS A 99 18.09 2.10 -14.09
N PHE A 100 18.60 1.90 -12.88
CA PHE A 100 19.64 0.92 -12.59
C PHE A 100 19.49 0.34 -11.18
N LYS A 101 20.23 -0.74 -10.90
CA LYS A 101 20.16 -1.44 -9.60
C LYS A 101 21.41 -1.22 -8.76
N ILE A 102 21.23 -0.81 -7.51
CA ILE A 102 22.30 -0.74 -6.51
C ILE A 102 21.96 -1.56 -5.28
N ASN A 103 22.96 -1.94 -4.47
CA ASN A 103 22.68 -2.57 -3.19
C ASN A 103 22.23 -1.51 -2.16
N PHE A 104 21.42 -1.92 -1.18
CA PHE A 104 20.91 -1.03 -0.16
C PHE A 104 22.03 -0.39 0.68
N LYS A 105 23.13 -1.11 0.92
CA LYS A 105 24.30 -0.56 1.62
C LYS A 105 24.90 0.67 0.90
N ARG A 106 25.02 0.62 -0.44
CA ARG A 106 25.53 1.72 -1.26
C ARG A 106 24.55 2.90 -1.28
N TRP A 107 23.26 2.62 -1.37
CA TRP A 107 22.23 3.66 -1.22
C TRP A 107 22.35 4.38 0.14
N GLY A 108 22.52 3.63 1.23
CA GLY A 108 22.68 4.22 2.57
C GLY A 108 23.85 5.19 2.68
N LYS A 109 24.99 4.85 2.06
CA LYS A 109 26.16 5.74 1.97
C LYS A 109 25.82 7.00 1.18
N TYR A 110 25.35 6.84 -0.05
CA TYR A 110 24.93 7.96 -0.92
C TYR A 110 23.92 8.88 -0.23
N TYR A 111 22.91 8.32 0.45
CA TYR A 111 21.87 9.10 1.12
C TYR A 111 22.42 9.94 2.29
N GLN A 112 23.53 9.51 2.92
CA GLN A 112 24.16 10.23 4.03
C GLN A 112 25.21 11.26 3.59
N GLU A 113 25.68 11.20 2.35
CA GLU A 113 26.67 12.15 1.85
C GLU A 113 26.08 13.58 1.84
N PRO A 114 26.77 14.60 2.37
CA PRO A 114 26.23 15.97 2.41
C PRO A 114 26.09 16.58 1.01
N ILE A 115 26.98 16.21 0.10
CA ILE A 115 27.01 16.65 -1.29
C ILE A 115 26.73 15.44 -2.17
N LYS A 116 25.73 15.51 -3.04
CA LYS A 116 25.36 14.42 -3.95
C LYS A 116 26.07 14.61 -5.28
N ASP A 117 26.73 13.56 -5.76
CA ASP A 117 27.34 13.50 -7.10
C ASP A 117 26.28 13.45 -8.21
N LYS A 118 25.19 12.72 -7.95
CA LYS A 118 24.04 12.55 -8.85
C LYS A 118 22.75 12.74 -8.09
N LEU A 119 21.67 13.03 -8.80
CA LEU A 119 20.34 13.15 -8.22
C LEU A 119 19.60 11.82 -8.35
N LEU A 120 19.68 10.98 -7.32
CA LEU A 120 19.15 9.62 -7.36
C LEU A 120 17.87 9.52 -6.53
N ASN A 121 16.86 8.85 -7.07
CA ASN A 121 15.61 8.55 -6.38
C ASN A 121 15.42 7.03 -6.28
N VAL A 122 15.09 6.52 -5.10
CA VAL A 122 14.70 5.11 -4.97
C VAL A 122 13.29 4.94 -5.51
N ASN A 123 13.14 4.08 -6.51
CA ASN A 123 11.84 3.65 -6.96
C ASN A 123 11.13 2.91 -5.82
N PRO A 124 9.78 2.95 -5.75
CA PRO A 124 9.05 2.44 -4.58
C PRO A 124 9.54 1.07 -4.11
N LEU A 125 10.15 1.02 -2.93
CA LEU A 125 10.63 -0.22 -2.32
C LEU A 125 9.46 -0.92 -1.63
N GLU A 126 8.94 -1.97 -2.27
CA GLU A 126 7.97 -2.86 -1.64
C GLU A 126 8.66 -3.65 -0.53
N PHE A 127 8.15 -3.55 0.70
CA PHE A 127 8.80 -4.10 1.89
C PHE A 127 7.93 -5.11 2.67
N SER A 128 6.80 -5.55 2.11
CA SER A 128 6.04 -6.66 2.70
C SER A 128 6.93 -7.90 2.85
N ASN A 129 6.65 -8.69 3.88
CA ASN A 129 7.42 -9.86 4.29
C ASN A 129 8.86 -9.60 4.75
N THR A 130 9.26 -8.33 4.90
CA THR A 130 10.52 -7.96 5.58
C THR A 130 10.29 -7.71 7.08
N LYS A 131 11.36 -7.52 7.86
CA LYS A 131 11.22 -7.14 9.28
C LYS A 131 10.59 -5.75 9.44
N LEU A 132 10.69 -4.89 8.43
CA LEU A 132 10.15 -3.53 8.44
C LEU A 132 8.62 -3.53 8.46
N GLU A 133 8.00 -4.54 7.86
CA GLU A 133 6.54 -4.68 7.81
C GLU A 133 5.90 -4.62 9.21
N LYS A 134 6.59 -5.14 10.23
CA LYS A 134 6.08 -5.14 11.61
C LYS A 134 5.99 -3.74 12.21
N TYR A 135 6.68 -2.75 11.65
CA TYR A 135 6.71 -1.38 12.18
C TYR A 135 5.77 -0.43 11.43
N VAL A 136 5.38 -0.78 10.20
CA VAL A 136 4.48 0.04 9.38
C VAL A 136 3.14 -0.67 9.20
N LYS A 137 2.07 -0.02 9.63
CA LYS A 137 0.68 -0.45 9.44
C LYS A 137 -0.05 0.66 8.71
N SER A 138 -0.62 0.36 7.54
CA SER A 138 -1.42 1.31 6.75
C SER A 138 -2.66 1.79 7.53
N PRO A 139 -3.25 2.93 7.14
CA PRO A 139 -4.47 3.46 7.75
C PRO A 139 -5.60 2.42 7.79
N ASN A 140 -6.50 2.54 8.76
CA ASN A 140 -7.63 1.61 8.92
C ASN A 140 -8.45 1.52 7.64
N ILE A 141 -8.86 2.67 7.11
CA ILE A 141 -9.70 2.77 5.92
C ILE A 141 -9.10 2.05 4.71
N VAL A 142 -7.78 2.13 4.52
CA VAL A 142 -7.09 1.46 3.40
C VAL A 142 -7.22 -0.04 3.54
N ARG A 143 -6.98 -0.58 4.73
CA ARG A 143 -7.07 -2.03 4.99
C ARG A 143 -8.50 -2.54 4.84
N GLU A 144 -9.49 -1.70 5.14
CA GLU A 144 -10.89 -2.03 4.99
C GLU A 144 -11.35 -2.02 3.52
N LEU A 145 -10.77 -1.16 2.68
CA LEU A 145 -11.16 -0.99 1.27
C LEU A 145 -10.36 -1.84 0.28
N ASP A 146 -9.11 -2.15 0.61
CA ASP A 146 -8.17 -2.75 -0.34
C ASP A 146 -8.65 -4.13 -0.81
N TRP A 147 -8.88 -4.24 -2.12
CA TRP A 147 -9.28 -5.48 -2.78
C TRP A 147 -8.33 -6.65 -2.50
N VAL A 148 -7.03 -6.41 -2.32
CA VAL A 148 -6.09 -7.49 -1.96
C VAL A 148 -6.44 -8.10 -0.60
N ASP A 149 -6.89 -7.30 0.36
CA ASP A 149 -7.29 -7.76 1.70
C ASP A 149 -8.74 -8.28 1.75
N CYS A 150 -9.59 -7.80 0.85
CA CYS A 150 -11.02 -8.13 0.83
C CYS A 150 -11.37 -9.35 -0.03
N VAL A 151 -10.74 -9.51 -1.20
CA VAL A 151 -11.17 -10.51 -2.19
C VAL A 151 -10.11 -11.55 -2.51
N TRP A 152 -8.81 -11.23 -2.40
CA TRP A 152 -7.76 -12.16 -2.77
C TRP A 152 -7.69 -13.37 -1.80
N PRO A 153 -7.56 -14.62 -2.28
CA PRO A 153 -7.48 -15.78 -1.40
C PRO A 153 -6.23 -15.73 -0.49
N ARG A 154 -6.44 -15.80 0.84
CA ARG A 154 -5.35 -15.56 1.81
C ARG A 154 -4.22 -16.56 1.81
N HIS A 155 -4.49 -17.82 1.45
CA HIS A 155 -3.46 -18.84 1.41
C HIS A 155 -2.36 -18.49 0.39
N PHE A 156 -2.67 -17.71 -0.66
CA PHE A 156 -1.66 -17.15 -1.57
C PHE A 156 -0.88 -15.98 -0.99
N LYS A 157 -1.57 -15.12 -0.22
CA LYS A 157 -0.91 -14.03 0.47
C LYS A 157 0.15 -14.52 1.45
N GLY A 158 -0.18 -15.59 2.20
CA GLY A 158 0.72 -16.21 3.16
C GLY A 158 1.88 -17.01 2.55
N SER A 159 1.72 -17.55 1.34
CA SER A 159 2.73 -18.40 0.70
C SER A 159 3.83 -17.64 -0.04
N GLN A 160 3.59 -16.36 -0.41
CA GLN A 160 4.55 -15.59 -1.18
C GLN A 160 5.68 -15.00 -0.31
N THR A 161 6.82 -15.70 -0.27
CA THR A 161 8.03 -15.25 0.46
C THR A 161 8.94 -14.33 -0.35
N LYS A 162 8.85 -14.35 -1.69
CA LYS A 162 9.70 -13.54 -2.58
C LYS A 162 9.21 -12.09 -2.69
N SER A 163 10.14 -11.16 -2.87
CA SER A 163 9.86 -9.72 -2.98
C SER A 163 9.42 -9.25 -4.37
N THR A 164 9.09 -10.17 -5.28
CA THR A 164 8.70 -9.86 -6.66
C THR A 164 7.34 -10.48 -6.97
N ASN A 165 6.60 -9.86 -7.88
CA ASN A 165 5.32 -10.35 -8.40
C ASN A 165 5.51 -11.35 -9.56
N VAL A 166 6.69 -11.98 -9.68
CA VAL A 166 6.95 -12.95 -10.75
C VAL A 166 6.33 -14.29 -10.36
N LYS A 167 5.53 -14.86 -11.26
CA LYS A 167 4.93 -16.21 -11.10
C LYS A 167 6.05 -17.26 -11.10
N TYR A 168 6.43 -17.76 -9.93
CA TYR A 168 7.35 -18.92 -9.79
C TYR A 168 6.64 -20.03 -9.01
N GLY A 169 5.85 -20.86 -9.68
CA GLY A 169 5.15 -22.00 -9.08
C GLY A 169 4.17 -21.60 -7.97
N GLY A 170 2.89 -21.45 -8.33
CA GLY A 170 1.81 -20.98 -7.45
C GLY A 170 1.24 -19.63 -7.92
N THR A 171 0.11 -19.22 -7.34
CA THR A 171 -0.56 -17.95 -7.66
C THR A 171 -0.05 -16.85 -6.71
N PRO A 172 0.93 -16.01 -7.08
CA PRO A 172 1.34 -14.86 -6.26
C PRO A 172 0.18 -13.87 -6.06
N TYR A 173 0.24 -13.05 -5.00
CA TYR A 173 -0.72 -11.96 -4.80
C TYR A 173 -0.15 -10.61 -5.30
N PRO A 174 -1.00 -9.60 -5.55
CA PRO A 174 -0.54 -8.25 -5.91
C PRO A 174 0.27 -7.59 -4.77
N LYS A 175 1.60 -7.63 -4.82
CA LYS A 175 2.46 -6.92 -3.83
C LYS A 175 2.62 -5.45 -4.19
N VAL A 176 1.68 -4.64 -3.73
CA VAL A 176 1.64 -3.19 -3.95
C VAL A 176 1.19 -2.37 -2.72
N GLN A 177 0.98 -3.05 -1.58
CA GLN A 177 0.31 -2.46 -0.42
C GLN A 177 1.22 -1.60 0.48
N LYS A 178 2.55 -1.83 0.45
CA LYS A 178 3.49 -1.22 1.40
C LYS A 178 4.81 -0.84 0.72
N PHE A 179 4.95 0.45 0.44
CA PHE A 179 6.12 1.06 -0.18
C PHE A 179 6.86 1.99 0.78
N CYS A 180 8.19 1.92 0.72
CA CYS A 180 9.08 2.88 1.32
C CYS A 180 9.78 3.67 0.21
N LEU A 181 9.56 4.97 0.14
CA LEU A 181 10.22 5.84 -0.82
C LEU A 181 11.30 6.63 -0.10
N MET A 182 12.48 6.70 -0.71
CA MET A 182 13.60 7.50 -0.22
C MET A 182 14.09 8.38 -1.36
N SER A 183 13.95 9.68 -1.18
CA SER A 183 14.28 10.69 -2.19
C SER A 183 15.22 11.72 -1.58
N VAL A 184 16.16 12.23 -2.36
CA VAL A 184 17.00 13.37 -1.96
C VAL A 184 16.37 14.68 -2.44
N LYS A 185 16.76 15.82 -1.84
CA LYS A 185 16.33 17.15 -2.27
C LYS A 185 16.61 17.35 -3.75
N GLY A 186 15.64 17.91 -4.46
CA GLY A 186 15.69 18.17 -5.90
C GLY A 186 15.08 17.06 -6.76
N CYS A 187 14.84 15.86 -6.21
CA CYS A 187 14.23 14.78 -6.99
C CYS A 187 12.82 15.15 -7.48
N TYR A 188 12.59 15.00 -8.78
CA TYR A 188 11.31 15.20 -9.44
C TYR A 188 10.84 13.91 -10.09
N THR A 189 9.57 13.57 -9.89
CA THR A 189 8.83 12.54 -10.60
C THR A 189 7.74 13.24 -11.38
N ASP A 190 7.76 13.07 -12.70
CA ASP A 190 6.87 13.79 -13.61
C ASP A 190 5.41 13.35 -13.49
N PHE A 191 4.51 14.04 -14.18
CA PHE A 191 3.09 13.74 -14.15
C PHE A 191 2.79 12.30 -14.55
N HIS A 192 2.03 11.61 -13.71
CA HIS A 192 1.61 10.24 -13.94
C HIS A 192 0.27 9.95 -13.27
N ILE A 193 -0.36 8.86 -13.70
CA ILE A 193 -1.46 8.21 -13.01
C ILE A 193 -0.90 6.92 -12.41
N ASP A 194 -1.26 6.60 -11.18
CA ASP A 194 -0.84 5.35 -10.55
C ASP A 194 -1.39 4.12 -11.27
N PHE A 195 -0.58 3.05 -11.28
CA PHE A 195 -0.82 1.88 -12.11
C PHE A 195 -2.17 1.21 -11.82
N GLY A 196 -2.90 0.83 -12.87
CA GLY A 196 -4.26 0.28 -12.80
C GLY A 196 -5.30 1.23 -12.19
N GLY A 197 -4.99 2.53 -12.12
CA GLY A 197 -5.82 3.54 -11.50
C GLY A 197 -5.93 3.37 -9.97
N ALA A 198 -4.94 2.73 -9.34
CA ALA A 198 -4.97 2.52 -7.91
C ALA A 198 -4.96 3.84 -7.13
N SER A 199 -5.75 3.90 -6.07
CA SER A 199 -5.65 4.95 -5.07
C SER A 199 -4.37 4.76 -4.26
N VAL A 200 -3.81 5.86 -3.74
CA VAL A 200 -2.56 5.82 -2.95
C VAL A 200 -2.72 6.56 -1.63
N TRP A 201 -2.14 5.99 -0.57
CA TRP A 201 -1.91 6.69 0.70
C TRP A 201 -0.42 6.98 0.87
N ILE A 202 -0.10 8.16 1.37
CA ILE A 202 1.25 8.70 1.47
C ILE A 202 1.41 9.31 2.85
N HIS A 203 2.45 8.95 3.59
CA HIS A 203 2.81 9.57 4.86
C HIS A 203 4.25 10.05 4.84
N ILE A 204 4.45 11.36 5.00
CA ILE A 204 5.79 11.95 5.05
C ILE A 204 6.38 11.66 6.42
N PHE A 205 7.17 10.59 6.53
CA PHE A 205 7.83 10.23 7.78
C PHE A 205 8.95 11.22 8.13
N LYS A 206 9.74 11.62 7.12
CA LYS A 206 10.77 12.66 7.23
C LYS A 206 10.82 13.45 5.93
N GLY A 207 11.15 14.73 6.02
CA GLY A 207 11.37 15.61 4.87
C GLY A 207 10.14 16.39 4.47
N SER A 208 10.05 16.73 3.18
CA SER A 208 8.94 17.48 2.61
C SER A 208 8.90 17.26 1.10
N LYS A 209 7.68 17.28 0.54
CA LYS A 209 7.40 17.10 -0.87
C LYS A 209 6.34 18.10 -1.34
N VAL A 210 6.41 18.50 -2.60
CA VAL A 210 5.39 19.28 -3.29
C VAL A 210 4.74 18.37 -4.33
N PHE A 211 3.43 18.41 -4.41
CA PHE A 211 2.64 17.70 -5.41
C PHE A 211 1.94 18.72 -6.30
N TRP A 212 1.97 18.50 -7.60
CA TRP A 212 1.02 19.11 -8.53
C TRP A 212 -0.04 18.06 -8.85
N ILE A 213 -1.31 18.42 -8.80
CA ILE A 213 -2.45 17.52 -8.94
C ILE A 213 -3.45 18.07 -9.94
N VAL A 214 -3.96 17.18 -10.79
CA VAL A 214 -4.91 17.49 -11.84
C VAL A 214 -6.09 16.51 -11.71
N PRO A 215 -7.34 17.00 -11.68
CA PRO A 215 -8.50 16.14 -11.55
C PRO A 215 -8.68 15.25 -12.79
N PRO A 216 -9.15 14.00 -12.64
CA PRO A 216 -9.28 13.03 -13.72
C PRO A 216 -10.54 13.26 -14.58
N THR A 217 -10.75 14.47 -15.05
CA THR A 217 -11.84 14.77 -16.00
C THR A 217 -11.58 14.11 -17.34
N ASP A 218 -12.63 13.88 -18.14
CA ASP A 218 -12.46 13.29 -19.47
C ASP A 218 -11.46 14.03 -20.35
N VAL A 219 -11.54 15.37 -20.31
CA VAL A 219 -10.64 16.26 -21.03
C VAL A 219 -9.20 16.09 -20.56
N ASN A 220 -8.96 16.08 -19.24
CA ASN A 220 -7.60 15.99 -18.69
C ASN A 220 -6.97 14.62 -18.94
N ILE A 221 -7.74 13.53 -18.90
CA ILE A 221 -7.24 12.18 -19.23
C ILE A 221 -6.85 12.12 -20.70
N SER A 222 -7.67 12.64 -21.62
CA SER A 222 -7.32 12.70 -23.05
C SER A 222 -6.07 13.55 -23.31
N LEU A 223 -5.93 14.71 -22.63
CA LEU A 223 -4.72 15.53 -22.71
C LEU A 223 -3.49 14.78 -22.20
N TYR A 224 -3.63 14.03 -21.10
CA TYR A 224 -2.55 13.24 -20.53
C TYR A 224 -2.10 12.12 -21.48
N GLU A 225 -3.04 11.38 -22.08
CA GLU A 225 -2.73 10.35 -23.08
C GLU A 225 -1.98 10.95 -24.28
N GLN A 226 -2.46 12.08 -24.82
CA GLN A 226 -1.78 12.78 -25.92
C GLN A 226 -0.38 13.25 -25.53
N TRP A 227 -0.22 13.79 -24.32
CA TRP A 227 1.08 14.23 -23.80
C TRP A 227 2.06 13.06 -23.66
N ILE A 228 1.63 11.93 -23.10
CA ILE A 228 2.47 10.72 -22.99
C ILE A 228 2.90 10.22 -24.38
N LEU A 229 1.97 10.17 -25.34
CA LEU A 229 2.24 9.69 -26.69
C LEU A 229 3.10 10.66 -27.51
N SER A 230 3.13 11.95 -27.16
CA SER A 230 3.91 12.96 -27.89
C SER A 230 5.42 12.82 -27.74
N GLY A 231 5.91 12.15 -26.68
CA GLY A 231 7.34 12.09 -26.36
C GLY A 231 7.94 13.41 -25.85
N LYS A 232 7.14 14.47 -25.69
CA LYS A 232 7.58 15.82 -25.30
C LYS A 232 7.51 16.07 -23.78
N GLN A 233 7.62 15.03 -22.96
CA GLN A 233 7.55 15.16 -21.50
C GLN A 233 8.68 16.04 -20.93
N GLY A 234 9.85 16.03 -21.59
CA GLY A 234 10.97 16.91 -21.24
C GLY A 234 10.73 18.39 -21.59
N ASP A 235 9.84 18.67 -22.54
CA ASP A 235 9.66 20.00 -23.11
C ASP A 235 8.43 20.74 -22.59
N THR A 236 7.46 20.01 -22.04
CA THR A 236 6.17 20.57 -21.65
C THR A 236 5.81 20.12 -20.24
N PHE A 237 5.64 21.08 -19.33
CA PHE A 237 5.09 20.81 -18.00
C PHE A 237 3.58 20.59 -18.11
N PHE A 238 3.11 19.36 -17.93
CA PHE A 238 1.70 18.99 -18.14
C PHE A 238 0.71 19.86 -17.33
N GLY A 239 1.10 20.34 -16.15
CA GLY A 239 0.27 21.26 -15.37
C GLY A 239 -0.07 22.58 -16.09
N ASP A 240 0.66 22.96 -17.12
CA ASP A 240 0.38 24.15 -17.95
C ASP A 240 -0.59 23.87 -19.12
N THR A 241 -0.79 22.61 -19.49
CA THR A 241 -1.62 22.24 -20.65
C THR A 241 -3.09 22.05 -20.29
N VAL A 242 -3.38 21.94 -19.00
CA VAL A 242 -4.72 21.75 -18.46
C VAL A 242 -5.29 23.07 -17.97
N LYS A 243 -6.62 23.17 -17.93
CA LYS A 243 -7.31 24.38 -17.47
C LYS A 243 -6.96 24.72 -16.03
N GLU A 244 -6.88 23.71 -15.16
CA GLU A 244 -6.67 23.90 -13.73
C GLU A 244 -5.74 22.81 -13.19
N CYS A 245 -4.78 23.22 -12.36
CA CYS A 245 -3.79 22.36 -11.72
C CYS A 245 -3.52 22.89 -10.31
N GLY A 246 -3.70 22.06 -9.29
CA GLY A 246 -3.46 22.43 -7.90
C GLY A 246 -2.04 22.07 -7.45
N ARG A 247 -1.48 22.83 -6.51
CA ARG A 247 -0.20 22.53 -5.86
C ARG A 247 -0.37 22.42 -4.36
N VAL A 248 0.07 21.29 -3.79
CA VAL A 248 0.03 21.03 -2.34
C VAL A 248 1.42 20.68 -1.81
N THR A 249 1.78 21.27 -0.67
CA THR A 249 3.01 20.95 0.04
C THR A 249 2.71 20.02 1.21
N LEU A 250 3.41 18.89 1.27
CA LEU A 250 3.38 17.94 2.37
C LEU A 250 4.66 18.05 3.19
N ASN A 251 4.51 18.13 4.51
CA ASN A 251 5.57 18.20 5.49
C ASN A 251 5.59 16.93 6.34
N ALA A 252 6.69 16.74 7.09
CA ALA A 252 6.82 15.61 8.01
C ALA A 252 5.63 15.53 8.99
N GLY A 253 5.00 14.37 9.06
CA GLY A 253 3.78 14.13 9.83
C GLY A 253 2.51 14.06 8.99
N ASP A 254 2.46 14.77 7.85
CA ASP A 254 1.29 14.80 6.99
C ASP A 254 1.00 13.42 6.39
N THR A 255 -0.29 13.09 6.29
CA THR A 255 -0.79 11.95 5.53
C THR A 255 -1.70 12.44 4.42
N PHE A 256 -1.46 11.98 3.20
CA PHE A 256 -2.17 12.38 2.00
C PHE A 256 -2.74 11.14 1.30
N PHE A 257 -3.97 11.26 0.83
CA PHE A 257 -4.66 10.24 0.06
C PHE A 257 -5.01 10.81 -1.30
N ILE A 258 -4.62 10.11 -2.36
CA ILE A 258 -4.96 10.47 -3.73
C ILE A 258 -5.92 9.40 -4.27
N PRO A 259 -7.11 9.79 -4.74
CA PRO A 259 -8.07 8.84 -5.28
C PRO A 259 -7.72 8.39 -6.69
N THR A 260 -8.45 7.38 -7.16
CA THR A 260 -8.28 6.80 -8.49
C THR A 260 -8.25 7.84 -9.62
N GLY A 261 -7.38 7.61 -10.60
CA GLY A 261 -7.31 8.37 -11.85
C GLY A 261 -6.60 9.73 -11.77
N TRP A 262 -6.42 10.32 -10.60
CA TRP A 262 -5.78 11.63 -10.46
C TRP A 262 -4.38 11.65 -11.07
N ILE A 263 -4.11 12.67 -11.87
CA ILE A 263 -2.81 12.86 -12.52
C ILE A 263 -1.97 13.76 -11.62
N TYR A 264 -0.76 13.33 -11.28
CA TYR A 264 0.08 14.13 -10.38
C TYR A 264 1.58 14.01 -10.64
N ALA A 265 2.30 15.08 -10.32
CA ALA A 265 3.76 15.14 -10.30
C ALA A 265 4.27 15.43 -8.89
N VAL A 266 5.51 15.05 -8.58
CA VAL A 266 6.06 15.14 -7.22
C VAL A 266 7.47 15.71 -7.25
N TYR A 267 7.70 16.76 -6.46
CA TYR A 267 9.02 17.34 -6.22
C TYR A 267 9.44 17.16 -4.76
N THR A 268 10.71 16.83 -4.52
CA THR A 268 11.27 16.62 -3.19
C THR A 268 12.04 17.85 -2.73
N THR A 269 11.47 18.63 -1.80
CA THR A 269 12.07 19.88 -1.32
C THR A 269 13.15 19.66 -0.26
N LYS A 270 13.09 18.53 0.46
CA LYS A 270 14.06 18.10 1.48
C LYS A 270 14.27 16.58 1.37
N ASP A 271 15.46 16.09 1.71
CA ASP A 271 15.73 14.65 1.81
C ASP A 271 14.62 13.96 2.63
N SER A 272 13.94 13.02 1.99
CA SER A 272 12.67 12.50 2.47
C SER A 272 12.68 10.98 2.61
N ILE A 273 11.97 10.52 3.63
CA ILE A 273 11.54 9.13 3.80
C ILE A 273 10.02 9.15 3.86
N VAL A 274 9.38 8.38 3.01
CA VAL A 274 7.92 8.32 2.89
C VAL A 274 7.48 6.87 2.98
N PHE A 275 6.43 6.63 3.75
CA PHE A 275 5.71 5.35 3.73
C PHE A 275 4.39 5.54 3.00
N GLY A 276 4.05 4.58 2.16
CA GLY A 276 2.80 4.62 1.42
C GLY A 276 2.40 3.25 0.90
N GLY A 277 1.40 3.23 0.04
CA GLY A 277 0.91 2.02 -0.57
C GLY A 277 -0.25 2.30 -1.52
N HIS A 278 -0.37 1.44 -2.52
CA HIS A 278 -1.43 1.48 -3.50
C HIS A 278 -2.52 0.47 -3.14
N PHE A 279 -3.76 0.81 -3.43
CA PHE A 279 -4.91 -0.06 -3.19
C PHE A 279 -6.01 0.21 -4.22
N LEU A 280 -6.65 -0.86 -4.67
CA LEU A 280 -7.88 -0.79 -5.46
C LEU A 280 -9.08 -0.93 -4.52
N HIS A 281 -10.19 -0.28 -4.84
CA HIS A 281 -11.38 -0.29 -4.00
C HIS A 281 -12.67 -0.16 -4.84
N SER A 282 -13.79 -0.40 -4.17
CA SER A 282 -15.09 -0.49 -4.81
C SER A 282 -15.72 0.85 -5.21
N PHE A 283 -15.33 1.96 -4.56
CA PHE A 283 -15.86 3.30 -4.86
C PHE A 283 -15.28 3.97 -6.12
N GLY A 284 -14.34 3.32 -6.83
CA GLY A 284 -13.62 3.90 -7.97
C GLY A 284 -13.44 2.94 -9.14
N ILE A 285 -14.36 1.97 -9.27
CA ILE A 285 -14.21 0.85 -10.22
C ILE A 285 -14.14 1.35 -11.67
N GLN A 286 -14.98 2.30 -12.04
CA GLN A 286 -15.10 2.78 -13.41
C GLN A 286 -13.79 3.47 -13.84
N GLU A 287 -13.23 4.31 -12.97
CA GLU A 287 -11.98 5.02 -13.16
C GLU A 287 -10.78 4.06 -13.17
N GLN A 288 -10.75 3.07 -12.26
CA GLN A 288 -9.72 2.02 -12.27
C GLN A 288 -9.70 1.26 -13.60
N LEU A 289 -10.86 0.86 -14.13
CA LEU A 289 -10.98 0.20 -15.43
C LEU A 289 -10.59 1.11 -16.58
N ARG A 290 -10.93 2.40 -16.50
CA ARG A 290 -10.55 3.40 -17.50
C ARG A 290 -9.03 3.53 -17.59
N VAL A 291 -8.35 3.71 -16.46
CA VAL A 291 -6.88 3.82 -16.42
C VAL A 291 -6.23 2.54 -16.93
N ALA A 292 -6.72 1.36 -16.52
CA ALA A 292 -6.19 0.09 -17.03
C ALA A 292 -6.30 -0.03 -18.57
N LYS A 293 -7.41 0.45 -19.17
CA LYS A 293 -7.57 0.53 -20.63
C LYS A 293 -6.63 1.55 -21.27
N ALA A 294 -6.42 2.70 -20.64
CA ALA A 294 -5.47 3.70 -21.10
C ALA A 294 -4.03 3.17 -21.09
N GLU A 295 -3.63 2.42 -20.05
CA GLU A 295 -2.32 1.75 -20.00
C GLU A 295 -2.12 0.73 -21.11
N GLU A 296 -3.20 0.07 -21.53
CA GLU A 296 -3.24 -0.82 -22.68
C GLU A 296 -3.05 -0.05 -23.99
N SER A 297 -3.81 1.02 -24.23
CA SER A 297 -3.74 1.81 -25.46
C SER A 297 -2.41 2.56 -25.62
N THR A 298 -1.80 3.01 -24.52
CA THR A 298 -0.48 3.67 -24.54
C THR A 298 0.69 2.70 -24.43
N ASN A 299 0.47 1.39 -24.60
CA ASN A 299 1.50 0.36 -24.60
C ASN A 299 2.41 0.34 -23.35
N VAL A 300 1.86 0.67 -22.17
CA VAL A 300 2.62 0.58 -20.91
C VAL A 300 3.09 -0.86 -20.73
N PRO A 301 4.39 -1.15 -20.51
CA PRO A 301 4.85 -2.52 -20.33
C PRO A 301 4.17 -3.22 -19.14
N GLU A 302 3.79 -4.50 -19.29
CA GLU A 302 3.04 -5.25 -18.27
C GLU A 302 3.70 -5.23 -16.88
N LYS A 303 5.03 -5.21 -16.81
CA LYS A 303 5.80 -5.10 -15.56
C LYS A 303 5.54 -3.82 -14.75
N PHE A 304 4.96 -2.79 -15.37
CA PHE A 304 4.62 -1.52 -14.74
C PHE A 304 3.11 -1.34 -14.56
N ARG A 305 2.29 -2.28 -15.04
CA ARG A 305 0.84 -2.29 -14.80
C ARG A 305 0.52 -2.98 -13.46
N TYR A 306 -0.71 -2.81 -13.00
CA TYR A 306 -1.16 -3.46 -11.77
C TYR A 306 -1.07 -4.99 -11.88
N PRO A 307 -0.34 -5.67 -10.98
CA PRO A 307 -0.12 -7.12 -11.08
C PRO A 307 -1.43 -7.87 -10.83
N PHE A 308 -1.75 -8.81 -11.73
CA PHE A 308 -2.96 -9.64 -11.65
C PHE A 308 -4.26 -8.83 -11.60
N PHE A 309 -4.32 -7.73 -12.35
CA PHE A 309 -5.49 -6.86 -12.40
C PHE A 309 -6.76 -7.61 -12.81
N ILE A 310 -6.72 -8.34 -13.95
CA ILE A 310 -7.88 -9.10 -14.45
C ILE A 310 -8.28 -10.21 -13.48
N GLU A 311 -7.30 -10.95 -12.93
CA GLU A 311 -7.54 -11.95 -11.89
C GLU A 311 -8.23 -11.34 -10.65
N THR A 312 -7.84 -10.12 -10.24
CA THR A 312 -8.47 -9.39 -9.13
C THR A 312 -9.93 -9.08 -9.45
N LEU A 313 -10.24 -8.62 -10.67
CA LEU A 313 -11.62 -8.33 -11.09
C LEU A 313 -12.53 -9.56 -10.99
N TRP A 314 -12.03 -10.75 -11.35
CA TRP A 314 -12.79 -11.99 -11.19
C TRP A 314 -13.15 -12.27 -9.73
N TYR A 315 -12.19 -12.10 -8.81
CA TYR A 315 -12.46 -12.27 -7.37
C TYR A 315 -13.39 -11.18 -6.82
N VAL A 316 -13.30 -9.94 -7.30
CA VAL A 316 -14.24 -8.86 -6.93
C VAL A 316 -15.67 -9.22 -7.38
N LEU A 317 -15.83 -9.63 -8.63
CA LEU A 317 -17.14 -10.00 -9.17
C LEU A 317 -17.74 -11.20 -8.43
N GLU A 318 -16.93 -12.24 -8.18
CA GLU A 318 -17.34 -13.40 -7.38
C GLU A 318 -17.84 -12.99 -6.01
N ARG A 319 -17.09 -12.14 -5.31
CA ARG A 319 -17.44 -11.71 -3.96
C ARG A 319 -18.73 -10.91 -3.92
N TYR A 320 -18.99 -10.07 -4.92
CA TYR A 320 -20.25 -9.35 -5.02
C TYR A 320 -21.43 -10.27 -5.33
N VAL A 321 -21.27 -11.21 -6.26
CA VAL A 321 -22.30 -12.21 -6.56
C VAL A 321 -22.63 -13.05 -5.32
N TYR A 322 -21.60 -13.48 -4.59
CA TYR A 322 -21.79 -14.22 -3.35
C TYR A 322 -22.49 -13.39 -2.26
N CYS A 323 -22.13 -12.12 -2.10
CA CYS A 323 -22.78 -11.27 -1.09
C CYS A 323 -24.22 -10.92 -1.47
N GLY A 324 -24.48 -10.59 -2.74
CA GLY A 324 -25.81 -10.17 -3.20
C GLY A 324 -26.80 -11.33 -3.36
N LEU A 325 -26.35 -12.49 -3.84
CA LEU A 325 -27.22 -13.63 -4.17
C LEU A 325 -27.01 -14.87 -3.29
N GLY A 326 -25.96 -14.90 -2.47
CA GLY A 326 -25.60 -16.09 -1.68
C GLY A 326 -24.96 -17.22 -2.49
N ILE A 327 -24.67 -17.01 -3.78
CA ILE A 327 -24.16 -18.04 -4.70
C ILE A 327 -22.65 -17.91 -4.83
N SER A 328 -21.91 -18.95 -4.39
CA SER A 328 -20.44 -18.96 -4.48
C SER A 328 -19.97 -19.60 -5.78
N HIS A 329 -19.06 -18.89 -6.47
CA HIS A 329 -18.38 -19.38 -7.67
C HIS A 329 -16.91 -19.72 -7.39
N LEU A 330 -16.56 -19.92 -6.12
CA LEU A 330 -15.27 -20.48 -5.73
C LEU A 330 -15.34 -22.01 -5.64
N THR A 331 -14.22 -22.67 -5.91
CA THR A 331 -14.04 -24.10 -5.62
C THR A 331 -14.05 -24.35 -4.11
N GLU A 332 -14.44 -25.55 -3.68
CA GLU A 332 -14.60 -25.93 -2.26
C GLU A 332 -13.35 -25.74 -1.38
N SER A 333 -12.17 -25.70 -2.00
CA SER A 333 -10.90 -25.41 -1.33
C SER A 333 -10.77 -23.97 -0.80
N VAL A 334 -11.68 -23.06 -1.18
CA VAL A 334 -11.69 -21.67 -0.73
C VAL A 334 -13.04 -21.37 -0.08
N VAL A 335 -13.05 -21.25 1.25
CA VAL A 335 -14.25 -20.85 1.99
C VAL A 335 -14.36 -19.32 1.94
N PRO A 336 -15.36 -18.75 1.24
CA PRO A 336 -15.57 -17.31 1.26
C PRO A 336 -15.95 -16.85 2.68
N PRO A 337 -15.64 -15.59 3.07
CA PRO A 337 -16.27 -14.98 4.24
C PRO A 337 -17.80 -15.12 4.13
N PRO A 338 -18.52 -15.39 5.24
CA PRO A 338 -19.95 -15.67 5.20
C PRO A 338 -20.73 -14.54 4.53
N ALA A 339 -21.75 -14.90 3.75
CA ALA A 339 -22.64 -13.95 3.12
C ALA A 339 -23.32 -13.07 4.19
N PRO A 340 -23.60 -11.79 3.90
CA PRO A 340 -24.35 -10.95 4.81
C PRO A 340 -25.73 -11.57 5.11
N VAL A 341 -26.23 -11.34 6.33
CA VAL A 341 -27.56 -11.79 6.75
C VAL A 341 -28.54 -10.66 6.48
N GLY A 342 -29.50 -10.89 5.58
CA GLY A 342 -30.52 -9.91 5.20
C GLY A 342 -30.24 -9.23 3.86
N TYR A 343 -31.18 -8.38 3.42
CA TYR A 343 -31.04 -7.60 2.19
C TYR A 343 -29.92 -6.56 2.33
N ILE A 344 -29.13 -6.38 1.28
CA ILE A 344 -28.00 -5.46 1.23
C ILE A 344 -28.30 -4.38 0.22
N HIS A 345 -28.12 -3.12 0.61
CA HIS A 345 -28.18 -1.99 -0.31
C HIS A 345 -26.78 -1.66 -0.84
N PHE A 346 -26.68 -1.52 -2.15
CA PHE A 346 -25.44 -1.18 -2.84
C PHE A 346 -25.39 0.29 -3.20
N SER A 347 -24.21 0.91 -3.07
CA SER A 347 -24.03 2.27 -3.60
C SER A 347 -24.12 2.27 -5.13
N LEU A 348 -24.48 3.43 -5.70
CA LEU A 348 -24.46 3.62 -7.14
C LEU A 348 -23.06 3.35 -7.72
N GLN A 349 -21.99 3.76 -7.04
CA GLN A 349 -20.62 3.48 -7.50
C GLN A 349 -20.33 1.97 -7.56
N GLU A 350 -20.80 1.22 -6.56
CA GLU A 350 -20.63 -0.24 -6.54
C GLU A 350 -21.44 -0.92 -7.63
N ILE A 351 -22.72 -0.56 -7.82
CA ILE A 351 -23.58 -1.16 -8.85
C ILE A 351 -23.08 -0.89 -10.26
N TYR A 352 -22.78 0.37 -10.59
CA TYR A 352 -22.20 0.68 -11.89
C TYR A 352 -20.82 0.06 -12.05
N GLY A 353 -20.04 -0.05 -10.97
CA GLY A 353 -18.78 -0.76 -10.96
C GLY A 353 -18.94 -2.26 -11.27
N ILE A 354 -19.90 -2.94 -10.64
CA ILE A 354 -20.20 -4.36 -10.90
C ILE A 354 -20.60 -4.55 -12.36
N TYR A 355 -21.45 -3.67 -12.90
CA TYR A 355 -21.81 -3.69 -14.31
C TYR A 355 -20.58 -3.55 -15.21
N GLU A 356 -19.72 -2.56 -14.96
CA GLU A 356 -18.52 -2.32 -15.76
C GLU A 356 -17.49 -3.45 -15.68
N ILE A 357 -17.31 -4.06 -14.50
CA ILE A 357 -16.48 -5.26 -14.34
C ILE A 357 -17.06 -6.41 -15.17
N THR A 358 -18.37 -6.65 -15.04
CA THR A 358 -19.05 -7.74 -15.74
C THR A 358 -18.95 -7.56 -17.26
N ARG A 359 -19.18 -6.34 -17.74
CA ARG A 359 -19.06 -5.96 -19.15
C ARG A 359 -17.62 -6.12 -19.66
N TYR A 360 -16.64 -5.64 -18.91
CA TYR A 360 -15.22 -5.76 -19.25
C TYR A 360 -14.80 -7.22 -19.34
N LEU A 361 -15.07 -8.04 -18.33
CA LEU A 361 -14.73 -9.47 -18.31
C LEU A 361 -15.46 -10.26 -19.41
N HIS A 362 -16.70 -9.89 -19.73
CA HIS A 362 -17.46 -10.49 -20.82
C HIS A 362 -16.82 -10.20 -22.18
N GLY A 363 -16.40 -8.95 -22.41
CA GLY A 363 -15.82 -8.51 -23.69
C GLY A 363 -14.38 -8.97 -23.95
N LEU A 364 -13.67 -9.52 -22.96
CA LEU A 364 -12.31 -10.04 -23.15
C LEU A 364 -12.29 -11.29 -24.04
N PRO A 365 -11.30 -11.41 -24.95
CA PRO A 365 -11.12 -12.64 -25.72
C PRO A 365 -10.74 -13.81 -24.81
N SER A 366 -11.02 -15.05 -25.24
CA SER A 366 -10.84 -16.25 -24.40
C SER A 366 -9.46 -16.38 -23.76
N TYR A 367 -8.38 -16.03 -24.48
CA TYR A 367 -7.02 -16.05 -23.96
C TYR A 367 -6.74 -14.90 -22.97
N GLY A 368 -7.42 -13.75 -23.13
CA GLY A 368 -7.27 -12.55 -22.30
C GLY A 368 -8.06 -12.60 -21.00
N LYS A 369 -9.04 -13.50 -20.88
CA LYS A 369 -9.89 -13.62 -19.68
C LYS A 369 -9.10 -13.93 -18.41
N ARG A 370 -7.94 -14.58 -18.48
CA ARG A 370 -7.06 -14.88 -17.34
C ARG A 370 -7.83 -15.34 -16.09
N VAL A 371 -8.78 -16.27 -16.27
CA VAL A 371 -9.64 -16.73 -15.17
C VAL A 371 -8.78 -17.38 -14.08
N PRO A 372 -8.89 -16.94 -12.81
CA PRO A 372 -8.15 -17.56 -11.72
C PRO A 372 -8.57 -19.02 -11.53
N PRO A 373 -7.66 -19.93 -11.13
CA PRO A 373 -7.92 -21.37 -11.07
C PRO A 373 -9.02 -21.80 -10.08
N PHE A 374 -9.40 -20.92 -9.13
CA PHE A 374 -10.43 -21.21 -8.12
C PHE A 374 -11.81 -20.69 -8.51
N VAL A 375 -11.93 -19.97 -9.62
CA VAL A 375 -13.21 -19.48 -10.12
C VAL A 375 -13.81 -20.56 -11.02
N LYS A 376 -14.90 -21.18 -10.55
CA LYS A 376 -15.68 -22.15 -11.34
C LYS A 376 -16.76 -21.42 -12.16
N ASN A 377 -17.15 -22.03 -13.28
CA ASN A 377 -18.22 -21.54 -14.16
C ASN A 377 -18.12 -20.03 -14.48
N PRO A 378 -17.03 -19.54 -15.09
CA PRO A 378 -16.81 -18.11 -15.33
C PRO A 378 -17.92 -17.44 -16.15
N SER A 379 -18.52 -18.16 -17.11
CA SER A 379 -19.65 -17.64 -17.90
C SER A 379 -20.91 -17.45 -17.04
N GLU A 380 -21.14 -18.36 -16.10
CA GLU A 380 -22.26 -18.27 -15.16
C GLU A 380 -22.03 -17.12 -14.16
N LEU A 381 -20.79 -16.93 -13.71
CA LEU A 381 -20.43 -15.80 -12.84
C LEU A 381 -20.72 -14.45 -13.52
N ILE A 382 -20.40 -14.31 -14.81
CA ILE A 382 -20.74 -13.12 -15.60
C ILE A 382 -22.27 -12.91 -15.64
N LYS A 383 -23.05 -13.97 -15.86
CA LYS A 383 -24.52 -13.89 -15.88
C LYS A 383 -25.08 -13.41 -14.54
N TYR A 384 -24.57 -13.93 -13.43
CA TYR A 384 -24.98 -13.48 -12.10
C TYR A 384 -24.50 -12.08 -11.76
N GLY A 385 -23.36 -11.63 -12.32
CA GLY A 385 -22.92 -10.24 -12.26
C GLY A 385 -23.98 -9.27 -12.77
N TYR A 386 -24.54 -9.53 -13.95
CA TYR A 386 -25.68 -8.75 -14.47
C TYR A 386 -26.94 -8.89 -13.63
N SER A 387 -27.16 -10.07 -13.02
CA SER A 387 -28.32 -10.30 -12.15
C SER A 387 -28.26 -9.46 -10.87
N VAL A 388 -27.07 -9.34 -10.25
CA VAL A 388 -26.85 -8.43 -9.11
C VAL A 388 -27.15 -6.99 -9.52
N TYR A 389 -26.59 -6.54 -10.65
CA TYR A 389 -26.86 -5.19 -11.17
C TYR A 389 -28.36 -4.93 -11.33
N ASN A 390 -29.08 -5.80 -12.05
CA ASN A 390 -30.51 -5.62 -12.32
C ASN A 390 -31.37 -5.65 -11.04
N THR A 391 -30.94 -6.38 -10.01
CA THR A 391 -31.69 -6.50 -8.74
C THR A 391 -31.54 -5.24 -7.88
N HIS A 392 -30.37 -4.61 -7.92
CA HIS A 392 -29.96 -3.56 -6.98
C HIS A 392 -29.82 -2.16 -7.60
N ILE A 393 -30.04 -2.00 -8.92
CA ILE A 393 -29.98 -0.69 -9.59
C ILE A 393 -30.97 0.35 -9.04
N HIS A 394 -32.00 -0.11 -8.34
CA HIS A 394 -33.01 0.74 -7.72
C HIS A 394 -32.83 0.92 -6.20
N ASP A 395 -31.70 0.47 -5.62
CA ASP A 395 -31.36 0.74 -4.22
C ASP A 395 -31.29 2.24 -3.97
N GLN A 396 -31.87 2.68 -2.84
CA GLN A 396 -31.91 4.09 -2.47
C GLN A 396 -30.60 4.50 -1.77
N PRO A 397 -29.98 5.65 -2.12
CA PRO A 397 -28.71 6.07 -1.54
C PRO A 397 -28.71 6.19 0.00
N GLU A 398 -29.84 6.51 0.61
CA GLU A 398 -29.98 6.66 2.06
C GLU A 398 -29.80 5.33 2.79
N ASP A 399 -30.29 4.24 2.21
CA ASP A 399 -30.25 2.89 2.80
C ASP A 399 -28.86 2.25 2.71
N VAL A 400 -27.98 2.81 1.87
CA VAL A 400 -26.60 2.36 1.68
C VAL A 400 -25.69 2.79 2.84
N ILE A 401 -26.00 3.90 3.51
CA ILE A 401 -25.14 4.51 4.55
C ILE A 401 -25.23 3.70 5.86
N SER A 402 -24.65 2.51 5.84
CA SER A 402 -24.63 1.57 6.97
C SER A 402 -23.36 1.68 7.82
N GLY A 403 -22.33 2.36 7.31
CA GLY A 403 -20.99 2.38 7.91
C GLY A 403 -20.24 1.05 7.81
N LYS A 404 -20.75 0.10 7.03
CA LYS A 404 -20.15 -1.22 6.77
C LYS A 404 -20.01 -1.45 5.29
N LEU A 405 -18.85 -1.97 4.87
CA LEU A 405 -18.62 -2.38 3.48
C LEU A 405 -19.30 -3.72 3.18
N ILE A 406 -19.78 -3.87 1.96
CA ILE A 406 -20.27 -5.15 1.42
C ILE A 406 -19.11 -6.13 1.33
N LEU A 407 -18.01 -5.70 0.69
CA LEU A 407 -16.76 -6.46 0.64
C LEU A 407 -16.00 -6.28 1.95
N GLN A 408 -16.29 -7.13 2.93
CA GLN A 408 -15.56 -7.12 4.20
C GLN A 408 -14.18 -7.76 4.06
N MET A 409 -13.21 -7.19 4.78
CA MET A 409 -11.91 -7.82 4.99
C MET A 409 -12.10 -9.28 5.36
N GLN A 410 -11.36 -10.16 4.70
CA GLN A 410 -11.36 -11.55 5.09
C GLN A 410 -10.77 -11.61 6.52
N GLY A 411 -11.61 -11.94 7.51
CA GLY A 411 -11.30 -11.74 8.94
C GLY A 411 -10.09 -12.50 9.49
N ASP A 412 -9.24 -11.80 10.24
CA ASP A 412 -8.16 -12.30 11.11
C ASP A 412 -8.72 -13.05 12.36
N LYS A 413 -9.83 -13.78 12.20
CA LYS A 413 -10.58 -14.40 13.32
C LYS A 413 -9.76 -15.46 14.07
N GLU A 414 -8.76 -16.07 13.43
CA GLU A 414 -7.85 -16.99 14.13
C GLU A 414 -6.99 -16.29 15.20
N ARG A 415 -6.68 -15.01 15.02
CA ARG A 415 -5.87 -14.26 15.99
C ARG A 415 -6.69 -13.77 17.19
N LYS A 416 -7.98 -13.51 17.02
CA LYS A 416 -8.91 -13.20 18.13
C LYS A 416 -9.22 -14.44 18.99
N LYS A 417 -9.36 -15.63 18.40
CA LYS A 417 -9.51 -16.88 19.17
C LYS A 417 -8.30 -17.18 20.07
N ARG A 418 -7.08 -16.89 19.60
CA ARG A 418 -5.87 -17.04 20.42
C ARG A 418 -5.74 -16.01 21.55
N SER A 419 -6.29 -14.80 21.41
CA SER A 419 -6.24 -13.81 22.50
C SER A 419 -7.32 -14.01 23.56
N HIS A 420 -8.48 -14.59 23.20
CA HIS A 420 -9.54 -14.91 24.18
C HIS A 420 -9.23 -16.17 24.99
N ASN A 421 -8.48 -17.13 24.44
CA ASN A 421 -8.06 -18.33 25.18
C ASN A 421 -6.83 -18.11 26.09
N SER A 422 -6.21 -16.93 26.06
CA SER A 422 -5.10 -16.56 26.96
C SER A 422 -5.49 -15.52 28.03
N ALA A 423 -6.75 -15.08 28.05
CA ALA A 423 -7.25 -14.05 28.96
C ALA A 423 -8.29 -14.58 29.97
N GLY A 424 -8.33 -15.89 30.18
CA GLY A 424 -9.26 -16.55 31.08
C GLY A 424 -8.61 -17.66 31.88
N ASP A 425 -7.51 -17.36 32.59
CA ASP A 425 -7.04 -18.21 33.71
C ASP A 425 -6.07 -17.50 34.67
N MET A 426 -6.37 -16.25 35.05
CA MET A 426 -5.61 -15.52 36.09
C MET A 426 -6.49 -14.89 37.16
N ASN A 427 -7.65 -15.48 37.46
CA ASN A 427 -8.42 -15.02 38.62
C ASN A 427 -9.21 -16.15 39.30
N SER A 428 -8.50 -17.06 39.97
CA SER A 428 -9.07 -17.72 41.15
C SER A 428 -7.98 -18.12 42.14
N LYS A 429 -8.25 -17.83 43.42
CA LYS A 429 -7.51 -18.20 44.64
C LYS A 429 -6.40 -17.25 45.11
N MET A 430 -6.78 -16.04 45.53
CA MET A 430 -6.08 -15.35 46.62
C MET A 430 -6.72 -15.78 47.95
N LYS A 431 -6.16 -16.80 48.61
CA LYS A 431 -6.45 -17.11 50.02
C LYS A 431 -5.35 -16.52 50.88
N ILE A 432 -5.76 -15.61 51.74
CA ILE A 432 -4.96 -14.98 52.80
C ILE A 432 -4.33 -16.07 53.68
N ARG A 433 -3.01 -16.01 53.88
CA ARG A 433 -2.31 -16.78 54.92
C ARG A 433 -1.36 -15.86 55.70
N LYS A 434 -1.52 -15.94 57.03
CA LYS A 434 -0.85 -15.17 58.08
C LYS A 434 0.67 -15.37 58.10
N THR A 435 1.33 -14.35 58.64
CA THR A 435 2.73 -14.24 59.03
C THR A 435 3.25 -15.35 59.95
N GLY A 436 4.50 -15.77 59.77
CA GLY A 436 5.29 -16.53 60.75
C GLY A 436 6.56 -17.19 60.18
N ASN A 437 7.74 -16.70 60.62
CA ASN A 437 9.09 -17.29 60.69
C ASN A 437 9.63 -18.25 59.58
N ALA A 438 10.78 -17.89 58.99
CA ALA A 438 12.07 -18.61 59.11
C ALA A 438 13.07 -18.27 57.97
N ASN A 439 14.36 -18.27 58.32
CA ASN A 439 15.55 -17.89 57.56
C ASN A 439 15.88 -18.78 56.32
N PRO A 440 16.81 -18.33 55.45
CA PRO A 440 17.02 -18.88 54.11
C PRO A 440 18.10 -19.97 54.07
N SER A 441 17.88 -21.03 53.29
CA SER A 441 18.93 -22.00 52.99
C SER A 441 18.73 -22.66 51.63
N GLY A 442 19.81 -22.74 50.86
CA GLY A 442 20.06 -23.91 50.03
C GLY A 442 19.94 -23.70 48.53
N CYS A 443 21.06 -23.34 47.91
CA CYS A 443 21.34 -23.64 46.51
C CYS A 443 21.16 -25.15 46.25
N ARG A 444 20.16 -25.54 45.46
CA ARG A 444 20.05 -26.90 44.90
C ARG A 444 20.56 -26.88 43.45
N ARG A 445 21.79 -27.34 43.26
CA ARG A 445 22.34 -27.72 41.96
C ARG A 445 21.67 -29.02 41.49
N SER A 446 21.28 -29.08 40.22
CA SER A 446 21.41 -30.31 39.42
C SER A 446 22.17 -30.01 38.14
N CYS A 447 23.45 -30.43 38.18
CA CYS A 447 24.18 -31.12 37.11
C CYS A 447 24.27 -30.45 35.72
N GLN A 448 25.24 -29.54 35.54
CA GLN A 448 26.16 -29.49 34.37
C GLN A 448 27.19 -28.33 34.43
N CYS A 449 27.83 -28.09 35.58
CA CYS A 449 28.93 -27.11 35.64
C CYS A 449 30.29 -27.83 35.66
N LYS A 450 31.00 -27.80 34.54
CA LYS A 450 32.32 -28.44 34.32
C LYS A 450 33.41 -27.42 33.96
N ARG A 451 33.66 -26.40 34.78
CA ARG A 451 34.94 -25.67 34.71
C ARG A 451 35.48 -25.25 36.09
N PRO A 452 36.80 -25.45 36.31
CA PRO A 452 37.51 -25.05 37.51
C PRO A 452 37.71 -23.52 37.50
N GLU A 453 37.84 -22.89 38.67
CA GLU A 453 38.07 -21.43 38.88
C GLU A 453 36.83 -20.53 39.07
N CYS A 454 35.97 -20.85 40.04
CA CYS A 454 35.11 -19.83 40.67
C CYS A 454 35.17 -19.91 42.20
N ALA A 455 36.33 -19.53 42.74
CA ALA A 455 36.49 -19.05 44.10
C ALA A 455 37.75 -18.16 44.13
N LYS A 456 37.54 -16.85 44.17
CA LYS A 456 38.36 -15.85 44.88
C LYS A 456 37.57 -14.54 44.97
N CYS A 457 36.69 -14.47 45.96
CA CYS A 457 36.39 -13.22 46.67
C CYS A 457 37.45 -13.10 47.77
N PHE A 458 38.19 -12.00 47.78
CA PHE A 458 39.29 -11.72 48.70
C PHE A 458 38.95 -10.46 49.50
N PHE A 459 38.77 -10.60 50.79
CA PHE A 459 38.91 -9.61 51.89
C PHE A 459 38.91 -10.50 53.14
N GLY A 460 39.86 -10.52 54.07
CA GLY A 460 40.92 -9.60 54.43
C GLY A 460 41.02 -9.67 55.96
N ILE A 461 42.05 -10.37 56.44
CA ILE A 461 42.80 -10.08 57.68
C ILE A 461 42.22 -10.49 59.07
N ASN A 462 43.03 -11.35 59.71
CA ASN A 462 43.42 -11.47 61.13
C ASN A 462 42.67 -12.34 62.16
N ARG A 463 43.49 -13.30 62.65
CA ARG A 463 43.82 -13.68 64.03
C ARG A 463 42.87 -14.58 64.84
N TRP A 464 43.32 -15.84 64.97
CA TRP A 464 43.72 -16.51 66.23
C TRP A 464 42.81 -16.33 67.45
N LEU A 465 42.08 -17.38 67.85
CA LEU A 465 42.36 -18.21 69.04
C LEU A 465 41.20 -19.21 69.31
N MET A 466 41.59 -20.44 69.60
CA MET A 466 40.84 -21.58 70.19
C MET A 466 40.47 -21.27 71.68
N PRO A 467 39.91 -22.19 72.53
CA PRO A 467 39.56 -23.61 72.31
C PRO A 467 38.20 -24.08 72.92
N ASN A 468 37.62 -25.13 72.31
CA ASN A 468 37.35 -26.46 72.89
C ASN A 468 36.42 -27.24 71.96
#